data_AF-A0A0L6WRE1-F1
#
_entry.id   AF-A0A0L6WRE1-F1
#
_cell.length_a   1.000
_cell.length_b   1.000
_cell.length_c   1.000
_cell.angle_alpha   90.00
_cell.angle_beta   90.00
_cell.angle_gamma   90.00
#
_symmetry.space_group_name_H-M   'P 1'
#
loop_
_entity.id
_entity.type
_entity.pdbx_description
1 polymer ?
#
loop_
_entity_poly.entity_id
_entity_poly.type
_entity_poly.pdbx_seq_one_letter_code
_entity_poly.pdbx_strand_id
1 'polypeptide(L)'
;MDQYNRQKQFSNHLKLLSIANYQDPYSKWSGAKDRYPSTAAKLHVLDTIAFCMATGAKGDVVASAFSVNSKGQKVILLAKNTDPKGPALDDGPTLIRLMQNSPNHSMLDILPFIATRGAKHVQDHLQKFFCLMEEHRKQLEKKIQSYEAEPVVVFDSSGELVALLNSEFPEIDQEFLLMLGGSSRKGPQSTLKVILREIVKTCGETPLRFDTTMDSQKKFRFLVNAATALGSSKFFHRIMEKEGASITGGKKWEKLWRNLNKMRQYVRISDASSYLQKNGPFIVEWVTEAELGNAANSEFKKIPLDNVWITIKSIGLGSNKQELDPQNAISHLRDMNRYWDENIMSPSIATTTLHAELRLIVYLSQRSLRAQSSHALPSIQNIRDQHPIGCSKRSCLVCTWTMEEINKLTHITYLTAGSHTGVYATSAVIGPIMGIDPSGNCGQSVFKRILDTSQQVGERLYKPFVKDSASNKGHKHKNSEDFTSGSDPDGEGGPDKSARKYDFESHVRQRQ
;
A
#
# COMPACT_ATOMS: atom_id res chain seq x y z
N MET A 1 -7.57 -1.03 -34.20
CA MET A 1 -6.22 -0.90 -33.62
C MET A 1 -5.83 -2.27 -33.09
N ASP A 2 -4.67 -2.79 -33.48
CA ASP A 2 -4.16 -4.08 -32.98
C ASP A 2 -4.07 -4.09 -31.44
N GLN A 3 -4.34 -5.25 -30.82
CA GLN A 3 -4.40 -5.40 -29.35
C GLN A 3 -3.07 -5.01 -28.69
N TYR A 4 -1.94 -5.31 -29.34
CA TYR A 4 -0.61 -4.88 -28.90
C TYR A 4 -0.50 -3.35 -28.80
N ASN A 5 -0.89 -2.64 -29.88
CA ASN A 5 -0.83 -1.18 -29.92
C ASN A 5 -1.75 -0.55 -28.88
N ARG A 6 -2.92 -1.16 -28.67
CA ARG A 6 -3.85 -0.74 -27.61
C ARG A 6 -3.23 -0.86 -26.22
N GLN A 7 -2.60 -2.00 -25.91
CA GLN A 7 -1.93 -2.20 -24.63
C GLN A 7 -0.71 -1.27 -24.48
N LYS A 8 0.08 -1.05 -25.54
CA LYS A 8 1.20 -0.10 -25.53
C LYS A 8 0.73 1.31 -25.21
N GLN A 9 -0.31 1.79 -25.90
CA GLN A 9 -0.93 3.08 -25.61
C GLN A 9 -1.38 3.14 -24.14
N PHE A 10 -2.13 2.14 -23.67
CA PHE A 10 -2.57 2.08 -22.27
C PHE A 10 -1.41 2.21 -21.28
N SER A 11 -0.36 1.40 -21.43
CA SER A 11 0.80 1.43 -20.54
C SER A 11 1.57 2.76 -20.59
N ASN A 12 1.64 3.42 -21.75
CA ASN A 12 2.23 4.77 -21.88
C ASN A 12 1.43 5.82 -21.10
N HIS A 13 0.09 5.82 -21.22
CA HIS A 13 -0.77 6.74 -20.47
C HIS A 13 -0.70 6.47 -18.95
N LEU A 14 -0.60 5.20 -18.55
CA LEU A 14 -0.36 4.83 -17.15
C LEU A 14 1.01 5.31 -16.63
N LYS A 15 2.06 5.24 -17.47
CA LYS A 15 3.40 5.77 -17.14
C LYS A 15 3.32 7.29 -16.93
N LEU A 16 2.65 8.03 -17.83
CA LEU A 16 2.42 9.47 -17.67
C LEU A 16 1.71 9.80 -16.35
N LEU A 17 0.61 9.13 -16.04
CA LEU A 17 -0.13 9.36 -14.78
C LEU A 17 0.71 9.04 -13.54
N SER A 18 1.50 7.96 -13.58
CA SER A 18 2.42 7.61 -12.48
C SER A 18 3.46 8.70 -12.24
N ILE A 19 3.99 9.30 -13.30
CA ILE A 19 5.03 10.34 -13.22
C ILE A 19 4.45 11.64 -12.67
N ALA A 20 3.26 12.00 -13.14
CA ALA A 20 2.50 13.11 -12.60
C ALA A 20 2.06 12.91 -11.14
N ASN A 21 2.36 11.74 -10.54
CA ASN A 21 1.93 11.34 -9.20
C ASN A 21 0.40 11.52 -9.04
N TYR A 22 -0.34 11.18 -10.11
CA TYR A 22 -1.78 11.32 -10.12
C TYR A 22 -2.39 10.46 -9.02
N GLN A 23 -3.29 11.07 -8.25
CA GLN A 23 -4.10 10.38 -7.25
C GLN A 23 -5.56 10.67 -7.56
N ASP A 24 -6.36 9.62 -7.69
CA ASP A 24 -7.80 9.78 -7.91
C ASP A 24 -8.44 10.42 -6.66
N PRO A 25 -9.05 11.61 -6.77
CA PRO A 25 -9.65 12.28 -5.61
C PRO A 25 -10.80 11.47 -4.99
N TYR A 26 -11.45 10.59 -5.74
CA TYR A 26 -12.57 9.77 -5.27
C TYR A 26 -12.12 8.49 -4.56
N SER A 27 -10.88 8.05 -4.81
CA SER A 27 -10.36 6.79 -4.26
C SER A 27 -10.26 6.76 -2.72
N LYS A 28 -10.15 7.92 -2.06
CA LYS A 28 -10.17 8.03 -0.58
C LYS A 28 -11.48 7.54 0.03
N TRP A 29 -12.55 7.51 -0.76
CA TRP A 29 -13.89 7.11 -0.34
C TRP A 29 -14.24 5.69 -0.77
N SER A 30 -13.35 5.00 -1.51
CA SER A 30 -13.67 3.72 -2.15
C SER A 30 -14.05 2.63 -1.13
N GLY A 31 -15.35 2.42 -1.00
CA GLY A 31 -15.99 1.23 -0.45
C GLY A 31 -15.78 0.97 1.04
N ALA A 32 -15.18 1.86 1.84
CA ALA A 32 -15.00 1.64 3.28
C ALA A 32 -16.27 1.94 4.10
N LYS A 33 -17.02 2.98 3.72
CA LYS A 33 -18.24 3.41 4.42
C LYS A 33 -19.41 2.47 4.22
N ASP A 34 -19.45 1.79 3.08
CA ASP A 34 -20.58 0.94 2.70
C ASP A 34 -20.40 -0.53 3.11
N ARG A 35 -19.31 -0.88 3.81
CA ARG A 35 -19.05 -2.28 4.20
C ARG A 35 -19.93 -2.69 5.36
N TYR A 36 -20.52 -3.88 5.26
CA TYR A 36 -21.07 -4.53 6.45
C TYR A 36 -19.94 -4.88 7.44
N PRO A 37 -20.17 -4.81 8.75
CA PRO A 37 -19.16 -5.20 9.75
C PRO A 37 -18.62 -6.63 9.54
N SER A 38 -19.48 -7.56 9.13
CA SER A 38 -19.10 -8.94 8.79
C SER A 38 -18.18 -9.01 7.57
N THR A 39 -18.41 -8.17 6.55
CA THR A 39 -17.54 -8.04 5.39
C THR A 39 -16.18 -7.47 5.76
N ALA A 40 -16.16 -6.43 6.61
CA ALA A 40 -14.91 -5.83 7.09
C ALA A 40 -14.05 -6.85 7.85
N ALA A 41 -14.67 -7.66 8.72
CA ALA A 41 -13.98 -8.75 9.43
C ALA A 41 -13.40 -9.78 8.45
N LYS A 42 -14.19 -10.28 7.48
CA LYS A 42 -13.72 -11.21 6.45
C LYS A 42 -12.56 -10.63 5.64
N LEU A 43 -12.65 -9.35 5.28
CA LEU A 43 -11.64 -8.65 4.50
C LEU A 43 -10.31 -8.56 5.26
N HIS A 44 -10.34 -8.31 6.57
CA HIS A 44 -9.13 -8.34 7.40
C HIS A 44 -8.48 -9.72 7.45
N VAL A 45 -9.27 -10.79 7.56
CA VAL A 45 -8.73 -12.16 7.50
C VAL A 45 -8.07 -12.43 6.15
N LEU A 46 -8.74 -12.06 5.05
CA LEU A 46 -8.24 -12.24 3.70
C LEU A 46 -6.97 -11.42 3.44
N ASP A 47 -6.93 -10.14 3.85
CA ASP A 47 -5.74 -9.29 3.78
C ASP A 47 -4.57 -9.93 4.53
N THR A 48 -4.80 -10.43 5.75
CA THR A 48 -3.77 -11.10 6.54
C THR A 48 -3.23 -12.35 5.86
N ILE A 49 -4.10 -13.19 5.27
CA ILE A 49 -3.67 -14.36 4.50
C ILE A 49 -2.80 -13.94 3.31
N ALA A 50 -3.29 -12.99 2.51
CA ALA A 50 -2.55 -12.51 1.34
C ALA A 50 -1.20 -11.88 1.74
N PHE A 51 -1.18 -11.13 2.84
CA PHE A 51 0.00 -10.52 3.41
C PHE A 51 1.05 -11.56 3.85
N CYS A 52 0.64 -12.61 4.58
CA CYS A 52 1.54 -13.68 5.00
C CYS A 52 2.12 -14.49 3.83
N MET A 53 1.43 -14.52 2.69
CA MET A 53 1.84 -15.20 1.46
C MET A 53 2.80 -14.38 0.59
N ALA A 54 3.02 -13.10 0.88
CA ALA A 54 3.89 -12.23 0.10
C ALA A 54 5.38 -12.47 0.43
N THR A 55 6.21 -12.66 -0.60
CA THR A 55 7.65 -12.98 -0.45
C THR A 55 8.56 -11.76 -0.40
N GLY A 56 8.08 -10.61 -0.89
CA GLY A 56 8.90 -9.40 -1.05
C GLY A 56 9.71 -9.37 -2.35
N ALA A 57 9.52 -10.35 -3.25
CA ALA A 57 10.01 -10.23 -4.61
C ALA A 57 9.33 -9.07 -5.34
N LYS A 58 10.05 -8.42 -6.27
CA LYS A 58 9.51 -7.30 -7.05
C LYS A 58 8.32 -7.79 -7.88
N GLY A 59 7.18 -7.10 -7.77
CA GLY A 59 5.95 -7.49 -8.45
C GLY A 59 5.15 -8.61 -7.77
N ASP A 60 5.65 -9.19 -6.68
CA ASP A 60 4.92 -10.21 -5.91
C ASP A 60 3.81 -9.52 -5.11
N VAL A 61 2.59 -9.74 -5.58
CA VAL A 61 1.34 -9.31 -4.96
C VAL A 61 0.45 -10.54 -4.91
N VAL A 62 -0.17 -10.77 -3.76
CA VAL A 62 -1.09 -11.87 -3.53
C VAL A 62 -2.45 -11.27 -3.26
N ALA A 63 -3.49 -11.90 -3.77
CA ALA A 63 -4.87 -11.66 -3.39
C ALA A 63 -5.49 -12.95 -2.87
N SER A 64 -6.50 -12.81 -2.01
CA SER A 64 -7.24 -13.92 -1.42
C SER A 64 -8.75 -13.64 -1.42
N ALA A 65 -9.56 -14.70 -1.55
CA ALA A 65 -11.01 -14.60 -1.45
C ALA A 65 -11.61 -15.86 -0.82
N PHE A 66 -12.75 -15.72 -0.15
CA PHE A 66 -13.56 -16.88 0.25
C PHE A 66 -14.46 -17.32 -0.90
N SER A 67 -14.60 -18.63 -1.07
CA SER A 67 -15.50 -19.24 -2.04
C SER A 67 -16.03 -20.57 -1.51
N VAL A 68 -16.96 -21.17 -2.25
CA VAL A 68 -17.45 -22.52 -2.04
C VAL A 68 -17.30 -23.28 -3.35
N ASN A 69 -16.68 -24.45 -3.31
CA ASN A 69 -16.48 -25.22 -4.53
C ASN A 69 -17.75 -25.98 -4.96
N SER A 70 -17.70 -26.68 -6.10
CA SER A 70 -18.84 -27.45 -6.62
C SER A 70 -19.27 -28.61 -5.71
N LYS A 71 -18.41 -29.00 -4.75
CA LYS A 71 -18.70 -30.03 -3.74
C LYS A 71 -19.23 -29.43 -2.43
N GLY A 72 -19.52 -28.12 -2.39
CA GLY A 72 -19.96 -27.44 -1.17
C GLY A 72 -18.86 -27.18 -0.13
N GLN A 73 -17.59 -27.44 -0.46
CA GLN A 73 -16.48 -27.23 0.47
C GLN A 73 -16.07 -25.75 0.51
N LYS A 74 -15.74 -25.24 1.69
CA LYS A 74 -15.23 -23.87 1.84
C LYS A 74 -13.80 -23.79 1.29
N VAL A 75 -13.56 -22.82 0.42
CA VAL A 75 -12.28 -22.62 -0.26
C VAL A 75 -11.75 -21.23 0.01
N ILE A 76 -10.43 -21.15 0.23
CA ILE A 76 -9.68 -19.91 0.14
C ILE A 76 -9.01 -19.90 -1.23
N LEU A 77 -9.48 -19.03 -2.10
CA LEU A 77 -8.88 -18.79 -3.40
C LEU A 77 -7.67 -17.87 -3.22
N LEU A 78 -6.56 -18.20 -3.85
CA LEU A 78 -5.35 -17.38 -3.89
C LEU A 78 -4.98 -17.03 -5.33
N ALA A 79 -4.53 -15.81 -5.58
CA ALA A 79 -3.96 -15.41 -6.86
C ALA A 79 -2.70 -14.59 -6.69
N LYS A 80 -1.83 -14.61 -7.70
CA LYS A 80 -0.63 -13.78 -7.81
C LYS A 80 -0.63 -13.03 -9.14
N ASN A 81 0.12 -11.92 -9.24
CA ASN A 81 0.32 -11.23 -10.52
C ASN A 81 0.96 -12.14 -11.59
N THR A 82 1.75 -13.12 -11.17
CA THR A 82 2.33 -14.16 -12.02
C THR A 82 1.94 -15.52 -11.48
N ASP A 83 1.75 -16.51 -12.36
CA ASP A 83 1.38 -17.86 -11.91
C ASP A 83 2.31 -18.43 -10.84
N PRO A 84 1.76 -19.06 -9.80
CA PRO A 84 2.57 -19.75 -8.80
C PRO A 84 3.32 -20.90 -9.47
N LYS A 85 4.59 -21.09 -9.08
CA LYS A 85 5.46 -22.15 -9.61
C LYS A 85 6.17 -22.90 -8.50
N GLY A 86 6.39 -24.19 -8.71
CA GLY A 86 7.17 -25.04 -7.82
C GLY A 86 6.63 -25.04 -6.38
N PRO A 87 7.50 -24.90 -5.35
CA PRO A 87 7.08 -24.93 -3.94
C PRO A 87 6.01 -23.90 -3.55
N ALA A 88 5.80 -22.85 -4.36
CA ALA A 88 4.77 -21.85 -4.09
C ALA A 88 3.35 -22.40 -4.13
N LEU A 89 3.13 -23.54 -4.80
CA LEU A 89 1.82 -24.19 -4.83
C LEU A 89 1.43 -24.76 -3.46
N ASP A 90 2.40 -25.27 -2.70
CA ASP A 90 2.18 -25.90 -1.38
C ASP A 90 2.13 -24.89 -0.23
N ASP A 91 2.62 -23.67 -0.44
CA ASP A 91 2.65 -22.61 0.57
C ASP A 91 1.26 -22.26 1.10
N GLY A 92 0.29 -22.11 0.18
CA GLY A 92 -1.08 -21.74 0.52
C GLY A 92 -1.73 -22.78 1.45
N PRO A 93 -1.83 -24.06 1.02
CA PRO A 93 -2.29 -25.14 1.88
C PRO A 93 -1.53 -25.23 3.21
N THR A 94 -0.21 -25.03 3.20
CA THR A 94 0.62 -25.08 4.42
C THR A 94 0.27 -23.95 5.39
N LEU A 95 0.18 -22.70 4.93
CA LEU A 95 -0.20 -21.56 5.75
C LEU A 95 -1.58 -21.75 6.38
N ILE A 96 -2.57 -22.13 5.57
CA ILE A 96 -3.95 -22.29 6.05
C ILE A 96 -4.03 -23.42 7.07
N ARG A 97 -3.34 -24.55 6.84
CA ARG A 97 -3.23 -25.63 7.83
C ARG A 97 -2.57 -25.18 9.13
N LEU A 98 -1.53 -24.35 9.07
CA LEU A 98 -0.89 -23.80 10.28
C LEU A 98 -1.86 -22.89 11.05
N MET A 99 -2.55 -21.97 10.37
CA MET A 99 -3.54 -21.08 11.00
C MET A 99 -4.70 -21.85 11.63
N GLN A 100 -5.20 -22.90 10.95
CA GLN A 100 -6.29 -23.75 11.45
C GLN A 100 -5.88 -24.68 12.61
N ASN A 101 -4.58 -24.91 12.82
CA ASN A 101 -4.09 -25.80 13.88
C ASN A 101 -3.26 -25.07 14.94
N SER A 102 -3.24 -23.73 14.93
CA SER A 102 -2.51 -22.91 15.90
C SER A 102 -3.17 -23.01 17.30
N PRO A 103 -2.51 -23.62 18.31
CA PRO A 103 -3.14 -23.96 19.60
C PRO A 103 -3.72 -22.77 20.36
N ASN A 104 -3.14 -21.58 20.20
CA ASN A 104 -3.53 -20.36 20.90
C ASN A 104 -3.86 -19.21 19.94
N HIS A 105 -4.10 -19.53 18.65
CA HIS A 105 -4.14 -18.52 17.59
C HIS A 105 -2.91 -17.60 17.63
N SER A 106 -1.75 -18.12 18.05
CA SER A 106 -0.59 -17.31 18.31
C SER A 106 0.09 -16.99 16.99
N MET A 107 0.38 -15.70 16.77
CA MET A 107 1.24 -15.27 15.67
C MET A 107 2.57 -16.04 15.64
N LEU A 108 3.12 -16.43 16.81
CA LEU A 108 4.39 -17.18 16.89
C LEU A 108 4.33 -18.53 16.15
N ASP A 109 3.15 -19.14 16.01
CA ASP A 109 2.99 -20.41 15.30
C ASP A 109 3.11 -20.24 13.77
N ILE A 110 2.90 -19.01 13.29
CA ILE A 110 2.90 -18.65 11.87
C ILE A 110 4.21 -17.96 11.45
N LEU A 111 4.91 -17.30 12.39
CA LEU A 111 6.18 -16.63 12.08
C LEU A 111 7.25 -17.53 11.45
N PRO A 112 7.43 -18.81 11.81
CA PRO A 112 8.38 -19.69 11.13
C PRO A 112 8.11 -19.85 9.63
N PHE A 113 6.83 -19.92 9.24
CA PHE A 113 6.43 -19.95 7.83
C PHE A 113 6.81 -18.63 7.13
N ILE A 114 6.48 -17.50 7.74
CA ILE A 114 6.80 -16.16 7.19
C ILE A 114 8.32 -15.96 7.10
N ALA A 115 9.09 -16.40 8.09
CA ALA A 115 10.55 -16.34 8.08
C ALA A 115 11.16 -17.17 6.96
N THR A 116 10.57 -18.32 6.64
CA THR A 116 11.06 -19.20 5.58
C THR A 116 10.79 -18.64 4.18
N ARG A 117 9.62 -18.02 3.98
CA ARG A 117 9.13 -17.65 2.62
C ARG A 117 9.14 -16.15 2.34
N GLY A 118 8.95 -15.33 3.37
CA GLY A 118 8.72 -13.90 3.29
C GLY A 118 9.69 -13.05 4.13
N ALA A 119 10.81 -13.61 4.61
CA ALA A 119 11.74 -12.85 5.46
C ALA A 119 12.21 -11.54 4.81
N LYS A 120 12.46 -11.54 3.49
CA LYS A 120 12.79 -10.32 2.76
C LYS A 120 11.67 -9.27 2.86
N HIS A 121 10.42 -9.69 2.68
CA HIS A 121 9.27 -8.79 2.82
C HIS A 121 9.21 -8.12 4.20
N VAL A 122 9.42 -8.92 5.25
CA VAL A 122 9.46 -8.44 6.63
C VAL A 122 10.63 -7.48 6.83
N GLN A 123 11.81 -7.84 6.33
CA GLN A 123 13.03 -7.03 6.47
C GLN A 123 12.90 -5.67 5.78
N ASP A 124 12.31 -5.60 4.59
CA ASP A 124 12.05 -4.35 3.88
C ASP A 124 11.12 -3.42 4.69
N HIS A 125 10.12 -4.00 5.36
CA HIS A 125 9.23 -3.26 6.25
C HIS A 125 9.94 -2.78 7.51
N LEU A 126 10.75 -3.64 8.15
CA LEU A 126 11.55 -3.31 9.32
C LEU A 126 12.53 -2.18 9.02
N GLN A 127 13.29 -2.26 7.92
CA GLN A 127 14.27 -1.24 7.54
C GLN A 127 13.60 0.13 7.36
N LYS A 128 12.47 0.16 6.63
CA LYS A 128 11.72 1.40 6.42
C LYS A 128 11.12 1.93 7.71
N PHE A 129 10.64 1.05 8.57
CA PHE A 129 10.09 1.39 9.88
C PHE A 129 11.17 2.02 10.78
N PHE A 130 12.32 1.35 10.96
CA PHE A 130 13.41 1.87 11.79
C PHE A 130 13.98 3.19 11.27
N CYS A 131 14.12 3.35 9.95
CA CYS A 131 14.54 4.63 9.35
C CYS A 131 13.60 5.78 9.73
N LEU A 132 12.29 5.56 9.72
CA LEU A 132 11.31 6.57 10.12
C LEU A 132 11.28 6.79 11.64
N MET A 133 11.42 5.72 12.42
CA MET A 133 11.51 5.84 13.88
C MET A 133 12.72 6.67 14.28
N GLU A 134 13.89 6.44 13.66
CA GLU A 134 15.09 7.25 13.91
C GLU A 134 14.89 8.73 13.55
N GLU A 135 14.23 9.02 12.43
CA GLU A 135 13.88 10.40 12.03
C GLU A 135 13.00 11.10 13.08
N HIS A 136 12.09 10.37 13.72
CA HIS A 136 11.05 10.93 14.59
C HIS A 136 11.28 10.75 16.09
N ARG A 137 12.24 9.92 16.51
CA ARG A 137 12.43 9.49 17.91
C ARG A 137 12.55 10.64 18.89
N LYS A 138 13.50 11.56 18.67
CA LYS A 138 13.73 12.72 19.57
C LYS A 138 12.49 13.59 19.72
N GLN A 139 11.72 13.74 18.65
CA GLN A 139 10.48 14.53 18.66
C GLN A 139 9.38 13.81 19.46
N LEU A 140 9.24 12.49 19.29
CA LEU A 140 8.34 11.67 20.09
C LEU A 140 8.70 11.75 21.57
N GLU A 141 9.97 11.56 21.94
CA GLU A 141 10.45 11.65 23.32
C GLU A 141 10.15 13.01 23.96
N LYS A 142 10.40 14.11 23.23
CA LYS A 142 10.05 15.47 23.67
C LYS A 142 8.54 15.62 23.90
N LYS A 143 7.72 15.09 22.99
CA LYS A 143 6.25 15.16 23.09
C LYS A 143 5.69 14.31 24.23
N ILE A 144 6.32 13.18 24.55
CA ILE A 144 5.92 12.36 25.71
C ILE A 144 6.12 13.13 27.03
N GLN A 145 7.16 13.97 27.14
CA GLN A 145 7.42 14.74 28.36
C GLN A 145 6.27 15.70 28.69
N SER A 146 5.71 16.36 27.68
CA SER A 146 4.60 17.30 27.82
C SER A 146 3.20 16.69 27.59
N TYR A 147 3.11 15.37 27.40
CA TYR A 147 1.84 14.71 27.17
C TYR A 147 1.04 14.59 28.47
N GLU A 148 -0.20 15.08 28.47
CA GLU A 148 -1.16 14.84 29.55
C GLU A 148 -2.36 14.08 28.98
N ALA A 149 -2.63 12.88 29.51
CA ALA A 149 -3.77 12.08 29.08
C ALA A 149 -5.07 12.70 29.57
N GLU A 150 -6.18 12.38 28.89
CA GLU A 150 -7.49 12.74 29.43
C GLU A 150 -7.74 12.00 30.75
N PRO A 151 -8.26 12.70 31.78
CA PRO A 151 -8.64 12.04 33.02
C PRO A 151 -9.74 11.00 32.73
N VAL A 152 -9.61 9.83 33.34
CA VAL A 152 -10.60 8.76 33.23
C VAL A 152 -11.42 8.73 34.52
N VAL A 153 -12.75 8.72 34.38
CA VAL A 153 -13.64 8.63 35.53
C VAL A 153 -13.67 7.17 36.00
N VAL A 154 -13.11 6.91 37.19
CA VAL A 154 -13.16 5.62 37.88
C VAL A 154 -13.68 5.81 39.29
N PHE A 155 -14.46 4.85 39.76
CA PHE A 155 -15.04 4.85 41.10
C PHE A 155 -14.08 4.31 42.17
N ASP A 156 -12.99 3.66 41.77
CA ASP A 156 -11.94 3.19 42.67
C ASP A 156 -10.53 3.56 42.15
N SER A 157 -9.60 3.82 43.07
CA SER A 157 -8.23 4.23 42.76
C SER A 157 -7.30 3.09 42.31
N SER A 158 -7.68 1.83 42.55
CA SER A 158 -6.92 0.65 42.12
C SER A 158 -7.10 0.33 40.63
N GLY A 159 -8.22 0.73 40.04
CA GLY A 159 -8.55 0.59 38.62
C GLY A 159 -8.13 1.77 37.73
N GLU A 160 -7.65 2.87 38.31
CA GLU A 160 -7.36 4.10 37.56
C GLU A 160 -6.31 3.89 36.46
N LEU A 161 -5.19 3.23 36.78
CA LEU A 161 -4.16 2.93 35.79
C LEU A 161 -4.70 2.02 34.68
N VAL A 162 -5.47 1.00 35.05
CA VAL A 162 -6.04 0.04 34.08
C VAL A 162 -6.99 0.75 33.12
N ALA A 163 -7.91 1.56 33.65
CA ALA A 163 -8.86 2.33 32.86
C ALA A 163 -8.14 3.35 31.96
N LEU A 164 -7.08 4.00 32.47
CA LEU A 164 -6.22 4.88 31.69
C LEU A 164 -5.53 4.15 30.53
N LEU A 165 -4.93 2.99 30.79
CA LEU A 165 -4.25 2.20 29.76
C LEU A 165 -5.22 1.66 28.70
N ASN A 166 -6.40 1.19 29.10
CA ASN A 166 -7.43 0.73 28.16
C ASN A 166 -7.97 1.87 27.30
N SER A 167 -8.10 3.07 27.88
CA SER A 167 -8.49 4.29 27.15
C SER A 167 -7.41 4.75 26.18
N GLU A 168 -6.14 4.66 26.58
CA GLU A 168 -5.01 5.08 25.76
C GLU A 168 -4.68 4.09 24.64
N PHE A 169 -4.70 2.78 24.92
CA PHE A 169 -4.26 1.70 24.04
C PHE A 169 -5.36 0.63 23.86
N PRO A 170 -6.47 0.94 23.17
CA PRO A 170 -7.65 0.09 23.13
C PRO A 170 -7.46 -1.28 22.46
N GLU A 171 -6.37 -1.48 21.74
CA GLU A 171 -6.12 -2.68 20.93
C GLU A 171 -4.97 -3.55 21.44
N ILE A 172 -4.40 -3.20 22.59
CA ILE A 172 -3.22 -3.87 23.12
C ILE A 172 -3.57 -4.60 24.40
N ASP A 173 -3.04 -5.80 24.52
CA ASP A 173 -3.17 -6.60 25.72
C ASP A 173 -2.56 -5.88 26.94
N GLN A 174 -3.33 -5.87 28.03
CA GLN A 174 -2.95 -5.16 29.25
C GLN A 174 -1.69 -5.75 29.90
N GLU A 175 -1.48 -7.06 29.83
CA GLU A 175 -0.31 -7.73 30.37
C GLU A 175 0.97 -7.21 29.70
N PHE A 176 0.91 -7.01 28.37
CA PHE A 176 2.02 -6.41 27.63
C PHE A 176 2.33 -4.98 28.11
N LEU A 177 1.31 -4.13 28.31
CA LEU A 177 1.51 -2.75 28.77
C LEU A 177 2.05 -2.67 30.20
N LEU A 178 1.54 -3.53 31.10
CA LEU A 178 2.01 -3.61 32.48
C LEU A 178 3.46 -4.08 32.56
N MET A 179 3.86 -5.01 31.70
CA MET A 179 5.25 -5.46 31.59
C MET A 179 6.19 -4.31 31.18
N LEU A 180 5.77 -3.42 30.27
CA LEU A 180 6.55 -2.22 29.89
C LEU A 180 6.61 -1.16 30.99
N GLY A 181 5.52 -1.01 31.77
CA GLY A 181 5.47 -0.05 32.88
C GLY A 181 6.36 -0.45 34.06
N GLY A 182 6.66 -1.74 34.18
CA GLY A 182 7.41 -2.33 35.28
C GLY A 182 6.76 -2.08 36.64
N SER A 183 7.53 -2.23 37.71
CA SER A 183 7.08 -1.97 39.09
C SER A 183 7.02 -0.47 39.44
N SER A 184 6.71 0.40 38.48
CA SER A 184 6.64 1.85 38.70
C SER A 184 5.68 2.17 39.83
N ARG A 185 6.21 2.63 40.97
CA ARG A 185 5.41 3.10 42.13
C ARG A 185 4.84 4.52 41.95
N LYS A 186 4.93 5.08 40.75
CA LYS A 186 4.45 6.44 40.46
C LYS A 186 2.95 6.44 40.14
N GLY A 187 2.32 7.61 40.22
CA GLY A 187 0.91 7.75 39.85
C GLY A 187 0.63 7.39 38.38
N PRO A 188 -0.64 7.15 38.01
CA PRO A 188 -1.03 6.60 36.70
C PRO A 188 -0.43 7.33 35.51
N GLN A 189 -0.47 8.66 35.52
CA GLN A 189 0.05 9.52 34.45
C GLN A 189 1.57 9.39 34.27
N SER A 190 2.32 9.26 35.37
CA SER A 190 3.76 9.03 35.29
C SER A 190 4.09 7.65 34.74
N THR A 191 3.32 6.62 35.13
CA THR A 191 3.48 5.26 34.62
C THR A 191 3.13 5.19 33.13
N LEU A 192 2.10 5.89 32.67
CA LEU A 192 1.79 6.03 31.24
C LEU A 192 2.97 6.64 30.45
N LYS A 193 3.58 7.71 30.95
CA LYS A 193 4.78 8.31 30.31
C LYS A 193 5.95 7.33 30.26
N VAL A 194 6.12 6.47 31.27
CA VAL A 194 7.14 5.39 31.25
C VAL A 194 6.82 4.39 30.14
N ILE A 195 5.58 3.91 30.06
CA ILE A 195 5.14 2.96 29.03
C ILE A 195 5.35 3.54 27.62
N LEU A 196 4.94 4.79 27.37
CA LEU A 196 5.14 5.45 26.08
C LEU A 196 6.62 5.56 25.70
N ARG A 197 7.50 5.87 26.67
CA ARG A 197 8.95 5.92 26.43
C ARG A 197 9.50 4.55 26.08
N GLU A 198 9.08 3.50 26.79
CA GLU A 198 9.54 2.14 26.48
C GLU A 198 9.04 1.67 25.12
N ILE A 199 7.80 1.99 24.74
CA ILE A 199 7.26 1.73 23.40
C ILE A 199 8.12 2.42 22.33
N VAL A 200 8.41 3.72 22.48
CA VAL A 200 9.23 4.47 21.52
C VAL A 200 10.66 3.92 21.48
N LYS A 201 11.22 3.56 22.64
CA LYS A 201 12.54 2.95 22.75
C LYS A 201 12.59 1.61 22.01
N THR A 202 11.67 0.68 22.29
CA THR A 202 11.56 -0.60 21.58
C THR A 202 11.42 -0.41 20.07
N CYS A 203 10.61 0.57 19.64
CA CYS A 203 10.44 0.88 18.21
C CYS A 203 11.70 1.47 17.55
N GLY A 204 12.61 2.08 18.33
CA GLY A 204 13.85 2.69 17.87
C GLY A 204 15.12 1.94 18.27
N GLU A 205 15.00 0.75 18.86
CA GLU A 205 16.13 -0.11 19.21
C GLU A 205 16.75 -0.78 17.97
N THR A 206 17.94 -1.34 18.14
CA THR A 206 18.81 -1.87 17.08
C THR A 206 18.03 -2.65 16.01
N PRO A 207 18.35 -2.45 14.71
CA PRO A 207 17.63 -3.10 13.63
C PRO A 207 17.55 -4.62 13.82
N LEU A 208 16.33 -5.11 14.01
CA LEU A 208 16.05 -6.53 14.11
C LEU A 208 16.33 -7.20 12.75
N ARG A 209 17.09 -8.28 12.76
CA ARG A 209 17.18 -9.23 11.65
C ARG A 209 16.12 -10.30 11.83
N PHE A 210 15.16 -10.36 10.91
CA PHE A 210 14.08 -11.34 10.97
C PHE A 210 14.50 -12.66 10.28
N ASP A 211 14.43 -13.77 11.02
CA ASP A 211 14.80 -15.11 10.53
C ASP A 211 14.00 -16.25 11.21
N THR A 212 14.38 -17.50 10.93
CA THR A 212 13.67 -18.70 11.39
C THR A 212 13.93 -19.04 12.86
N THR A 213 14.79 -18.30 13.57
CA THR A 213 15.08 -18.56 14.98
C THR A 213 13.96 -18.07 15.89
N MET A 214 13.70 -18.83 16.96
CA MET A 214 12.67 -18.48 17.95
C MET A 214 12.96 -17.14 18.66
N ASP A 215 14.23 -16.81 18.89
CA ASP A 215 14.62 -15.53 19.51
C ASP A 215 14.29 -14.34 18.60
N SER A 216 14.64 -14.41 17.32
CA SER A 216 14.29 -13.38 16.33
C SER A 216 12.76 -13.19 16.26
N GLN A 217 12.00 -14.28 16.26
CA GLN A 217 10.54 -14.25 16.19
C GLN A 217 9.89 -13.66 17.45
N LYS A 218 10.41 -13.96 18.64
CA LYS A 218 9.96 -13.34 19.90
C LYS A 218 10.23 -11.84 19.92
N LYS A 219 11.43 -11.43 19.52
CA LYS A 219 11.79 -10.00 19.38
C LYS A 219 10.91 -9.30 18.35
N PHE A 220 10.63 -9.96 17.23
CA PHE A 220 9.72 -9.45 16.21
C PHE A 220 8.31 -9.25 16.74
N ARG A 221 7.76 -10.24 17.45
CA ARG A 221 6.45 -10.13 18.10
C ARG A 221 6.40 -8.96 19.08
N PHE A 222 7.42 -8.81 19.91
CA PHE A 222 7.51 -7.73 20.88
C PHE A 222 7.51 -6.35 20.18
N LEU A 223 8.31 -6.21 19.13
CA LEU A 223 8.35 -5.00 18.30
C LEU A 223 7.00 -4.70 17.62
N VAL A 224 6.33 -5.72 17.08
CA VAL A 224 5.01 -5.59 16.46
C VAL A 224 3.97 -5.09 17.47
N ASN A 225 3.99 -5.60 18.70
CA ASN A 225 3.11 -5.14 19.77
C ASN A 225 3.40 -3.68 20.14
N ALA A 226 4.67 -3.30 20.30
CA ALA A 226 5.06 -1.91 20.58
C ALA A 226 4.64 -0.95 19.45
N ALA A 227 4.87 -1.33 18.19
CA ALA A 227 4.47 -0.55 17.02
C ALA A 227 2.93 -0.41 16.93
N THR A 228 2.19 -1.46 17.27
CA THR A 228 0.73 -1.42 17.32
C THR A 228 0.24 -0.52 18.45
N ALA A 229 0.88 -0.57 19.63
CA ALA A 229 0.58 0.29 20.75
C ALA A 229 0.81 1.76 20.39
N LEU A 230 1.95 2.09 19.80
CA LEU A 230 2.24 3.45 19.35
C LEU A 230 1.21 3.92 18.31
N GLY A 231 0.94 3.12 17.28
CA GLY A 231 0.04 3.49 16.18
C GLY A 231 -1.43 3.60 16.56
N SER A 232 -1.88 2.89 17.60
CA SER A 232 -3.25 2.95 18.13
C SER A 232 -3.42 3.94 19.30
N SER A 233 -2.32 4.41 19.90
CA SER A 233 -2.36 5.30 21.06
C SER A 233 -3.09 6.63 20.79
N LYS A 234 -3.86 7.13 21.76
CA LYS A 234 -4.42 8.49 21.72
C LYS A 234 -3.32 9.55 21.61
N PHE A 235 -2.18 9.33 22.27
CA PHE A 235 -0.98 10.15 22.18
C PHE A 235 -0.57 10.40 20.73
N PHE A 236 -0.41 9.34 19.94
CA PHE A 236 0.03 9.48 18.55
C PHE A 236 -1.05 10.10 17.66
N HIS A 237 -2.33 9.80 17.90
CA HIS A 237 -3.44 10.45 17.20
C HIS A 237 -3.49 11.96 17.44
N ARG A 238 -3.26 12.43 18.68
CA ARG A 238 -3.18 13.86 18.98
C ARG A 238 -2.00 14.55 18.28
N ILE A 239 -0.88 13.86 18.05
CA ILE A 239 0.22 14.39 17.23
C ILE A 239 -0.23 14.56 15.79
N MET A 240 -0.88 13.52 15.24
CA MET A 240 -1.42 13.54 13.88
C MET A 240 -2.45 14.66 13.68
N GLU A 241 -3.31 14.91 14.65
CA GLU A 241 -4.32 15.98 14.58
C GLU A 241 -3.70 17.37 14.63
N LYS A 242 -2.77 17.60 15.58
CA LYS A 242 -2.13 18.92 15.77
C LYS A 242 -1.17 19.28 14.65
N GLU A 243 -0.39 18.32 14.17
CA GLU A 243 0.64 18.56 13.15
C GLU A 243 0.17 18.22 11.73
N GLY A 244 -0.91 17.46 11.59
CA GLY A 244 -1.55 17.14 10.31
C GLY A 244 -2.08 18.36 9.57
N ALA A 245 -2.35 19.46 10.29
CA ALA A 245 -2.73 20.74 9.69
C ALA A 245 -1.60 21.38 8.87
N SER A 246 -0.33 21.04 9.14
CA SER A 246 0.80 21.50 8.35
C SER A 246 1.00 20.64 7.10
N ILE A 247 1.08 21.25 5.92
CA ILE A 247 1.28 20.55 4.63
C ILE A 247 2.56 19.69 4.64
N THR A 248 3.63 20.17 5.28
CA THR A 248 4.93 19.48 5.35
C THR A 248 5.03 18.57 6.57
N GLY A 249 4.59 19.05 7.74
CA GLY A 249 4.59 18.27 8.99
C GLY A 249 3.66 17.06 8.91
N GLY A 250 2.45 17.25 8.40
CA GLY A 250 1.45 16.19 8.23
C GLY A 250 1.94 15.04 7.36
N LYS A 251 2.65 15.32 6.27
CA LYS A 251 3.20 14.28 5.39
C LYS A 251 4.22 13.37 6.09
N LYS A 252 5.02 13.91 7.01
CA LYS A 252 6.04 13.11 7.73
C LYS A 252 5.39 12.16 8.73
N TRP A 253 4.51 12.65 9.59
CA TRP A 253 3.81 11.82 10.56
C TRP A 253 2.87 10.82 9.90
N GLU A 254 2.20 11.22 8.81
CA GLU A 254 1.39 10.30 8.01
C GLU A 254 2.22 9.15 7.43
N LYS A 255 3.46 9.45 6.99
CA LYS A 255 4.39 8.41 6.52
C LYS A 255 4.76 7.45 7.66
N LEU A 256 5.04 7.94 8.87
CA LEU A 256 5.29 7.08 10.03
C LEU A 256 4.05 6.24 10.39
N TRP A 257 2.88 6.87 10.50
CA TRP A 257 1.59 6.20 10.77
C TRP A 257 1.30 5.07 9.78
N ARG A 258 1.50 5.31 8.48
CA ARG A 258 1.33 4.28 7.45
C ARG A 258 2.27 3.09 7.65
N ASN A 259 3.50 3.29 8.16
CA ASN A 259 4.43 2.18 8.41
C ASN A 259 4.15 1.48 9.75
N LEU A 260 3.69 2.19 10.78
CA LEU A 260 3.13 1.59 12.00
C LEU A 260 1.96 0.66 11.66
N ASN A 261 1.05 1.12 10.80
CA ASN A 261 -0.07 0.29 10.32
C ASN A 261 0.35 -0.95 9.53
N LYS A 262 1.51 -0.92 8.87
CA LYS A 262 2.06 -2.14 8.22
C LYS A 262 2.56 -3.14 9.26
N MET A 263 3.24 -2.67 10.31
CA MET A 263 3.66 -3.54 11.42
C MET A 263 2.46 -4.14 12.15
N ARG A 264 1.39 -3.36 12.34
CA ARG A 264 0.13 -3.81 12.93
C ARG A 264 -0.56 -4.95 12.16
N GLN A 265 -0.28 -5.13 10.86
CA GLN A 265 -0.87 -6.25 10.09
C GLN A 265 -0.48 -7.62 10.64
N TYR A 266 0.68 -7.74 11.30
CA TYR A 266 1.12 -9.00 11.90
C TYR A 266 0.29 -9.39 13.14
N VAL A 267 -0.20 -8.42 13.93
CA VAL A 267 -1.09 -8.72 15.09
C VAL A 267 -2.36 -9.43 14.63
N ARG A 268 -2.85 -9.11 13.42
CA ARG A 268 -4.06 -9.69 12.83
C ARG A 268 -3.92 -11.15 12.42
N ILE A 269 -2.71 -11.73 12.50
CA ILE A 269 -2.49 -13.17 12.29
C ILE A 269 -3.28 -13.98 13.32
N SER A 270 -3.36 -13.48 14.56
CA SER A 270 -4.14 -14.14 15.60
C SER A 270 -5.63 -14.12 15.27
N ASP A 271 -6.16 -12.98 14.84
CA ASP A 271 -7.57 -12.83 14.44
C ASP A 271 -7.90 -13.74 13.25
N ALA A 272 -7.02 -13.79 12.25
CA ALA A 272 -7.18 -14.66 11.08
C ALA A 272 -7.17 -16.15 11.47
N SER A 273 -6.26 -16.55 12.35
CA SER A 273 -6.18 -17.93 12.84
C SER A 273 -7.44 -18.32 13.60
N SER A 274 -7.91 -17.46 14.51
CA SER A 274 -9.16 -17.67 15.25
C SER A 274 -10.37 -17.77 14.32
N TYR A 275 -10.45 -16.90 13.32
CA TYR A 275 -11.53 -16.96 12.33
C TYR A 275 -11.50 -18.28 11.54
N LEU A 276 -10.34 -18.72 11.06
CA LEU A 276 -10.21 -19.93 10.24
C LEU A 276 -10.50 -21.20 11.04
N GLN A 277 -10.14 -21.25 12.32
CA GLN A 277 -10.48 -22.36 13.21
C GLN A 277 -11.98 -22.44 13.45
N LYS A 278 -12.61 -21.31 13.78
CA LYS A 278 -14.05 -21.23 14.05
C LYS A 278 -14.90 -21.56 12.82
N ASN A 279 -14.43 -21.21 11.62
CA ASN A 279 -15.23 -21.31 10.39
C ASN A 279 -14.79 -22.47 9.47
N GLY A 280 -13.74 -23.22 9.82
CA GLY A 280 -13.19 -24.29 9.00
C GLY A 280 -14.04 -25.56 8.92
N PRO A 281 -13.57 -26.59 8.18
CA PRO A 281 -12.30 -26.62 7.46
C PRO A 281 -12.32 -25.84 6.13
N PHE A 282 -11.22 -25.19 5.78
CA PHE A 282 -10.99 -24.58 4.48
C PHE A 282 -9.95 -25.39 3.69
N ILE A 283 -10.16 -25.52 2.39
CA ILE A 283 -9.11 -25.93 1.44
C ILE A 283 -8.58 -24.70 0.69
N VAL A 284 -7.46 -24.87 -0.02
CA VAL A 284 -6.83 -23.79 -0.78
C VAL A 284 -6.80 -24.15 -2.26
N GLU A 285 -7.18 -23.20 -3.10
CA GLU A 285 -7.09 -23.31 -4.57
C GLU A 285 -6.35 -22.08 -5.11
N TRP A 286 -5.38 -22.30 -5.99
CA TRP A 286 -4.67 -21.24 -6.70
C TRP A 286 -5.35 -20.94 -8.03
N VAL A 287 -5.61 -19.67 -8.30
CA VAL A 287 -6.11 -19.20 -9.59
C VAL A 287 -4.94 -18.92 -10.53
N THR A 288 -4.90 -19.66 -11.64
CA THR A 288 -3.84 -19.68 -12.66
C THR A 288 -4.26 -18.98 -13.96
N GLU A 289 -3.33 -18.66 -14.87
CA GLU A 289 -3.67 -17.95 -16.11
C GLU A 289 -4.59 -18.82 -16.99
N ALA A 290 -4.35 -20.14 -16.97
CA ALA A 290 -5.14 -21.13 -17.71
C ALA A 290 -6.65 -21.09 -17.37
N GLU A 291 -6.98 -20.82 -16.10
CA GLU A 291 -8.37 -20.77 -15.65
C GLU A 291 -9.10 -19.48 -16.05
N LEU A 292 -8.35 -18.42 -16.37
CA LEU A 292 -8.92 -17.12 -16.75
C LEU A 292 -9.30 -17.05 -18.24
N GLY A 293 -8.78 -17.98 -19.05
CA GLY A 293 -8.96 -17.97 -20.50
C GLY A 293 -8.47 -16.67 -21.14
N ASN A 294 -9.22 -16.15 -22.11
CA ASN A 294 -8.86 -14.95 -22.87
C ASN A 294 -8.97 -13.63 -22.08
N ALA A 295 -9.43 -13.66 -20.82
CA ALA A 295 -9.56 -12.45 -20.01
C ALA A 295 -8.19 -11.87 -19.63
N ALA A 296 -7.19 -12.75 -19.46
CA ALA A 296 -5.80 -12.35 -19.38
C ALA A 296 -5.25 -12.35 -20.82
N ASN A 297 -5.16 -11.18 -21.46
CA ASN A 297 -4.47 -11.02 -22.75
C ASN A 297 -2.96 -11.31 -22.55
N SER A 298 -2.61 -12.59 -22.41
CA SER A 298 -1.29 -13.07 -21.98
C SER A 298 -0.23 -12.98 -23.08
N GLU A 299 -0.61 -12.57 -24.29
CA GLU A 299 0.28 -12.50 -25.44
C GLU A 299 1.28 -11.33 -25.34
N PHE A 300 0.94 -10.26 -24.62
CA PHE A 300 1.74 -9.02 -24.61
C PHE A 300 2.51 -8.80 -23.29
N LYS A 301 3.24 -9.84 -22.84
CA LYS A 301 3.94 -9.81 -21.55
C LYS A 301 5.06 -8.78 -21.47
N LYS A 302 5.68 -8.35 -22.57
CA LYS A 302 6.75 -7.34 -22.55
C LYS A 302 6.48 -6.27 -23.60
N ILE A 303 6.35 -5.02 -23.15
CA ILE A 303 5.98 -3.91 -24.04
C ILE A 303 7.00 -2.78 -23.87
N PRO A 304 7.63 -2.32 -24.96
CA PRO A 304 8.45 -1.13 -24.94
C PRO A 304 7.54 0.08 -24.73
N LEU A 305 7.80 0.82 -23.67
CA LEU A 305 7.17 2.08 -23.36
C LEU A 305 7.98 3.21 -23.98
N ASP A 306 7.25 4.16 -24.54
CA ASP A 306 7.86 5.33 -25.14
C ASP A 306 8.43 6.25 -24.05
N ASN A 307 9.24 7.20 -24.49
CA ASN A 307 9.55 8.35 -23.66
C ASN A 307 8.24 9.08 -23.33
N VAL A 308 8.04 9.43 -22.07
CA VAL A 308 6.81 10.08 -21.59
C VAL A 308 6.57 11.41 -22.29
N TRP A 309 7.65 12.09 -22.70
CA TRP A 309 7.56 13.28 -23.52
C TRP A 309 6.85 13.03 -24.85
N ILE A 310 7.05 11.89 -25.50
CA ILE A 310 6.34 11.53 -26.73
C ILE A 310 4.83 11.45 -26.46
N THR A 311 4.45 10.90 -25.30
CA THR A 311 3.04 10.83 -24.88
C THR A 311 2.48 12.24 -24.62
N ILE A 312 3.19 13.08 -23.85
CA ILE A 312 2.77 14.47 -23.57
C ILE A 312 2.66 15.27 -24.87
N LYS A 313 3.65 15.19 -25.76
CA LYS A 313 3.65 15.87 -27.07
C LYS A 313 2.47 15.40 -27.91
N SER A 314 2.17 14.10 -27.96
CA SER A 314 1.01 13.58 -28.71
C SER A 314 -0.34 14.12 -28.19
N ILE A 315 -0.46 14.31 -26.87
CA ILE A 315 -1.64 14.91 -26.24
C ILE A 315 -1.71 16.43 -26.55
N GLY A 316 -0.59 17.13 -26.38
CA GLY A 316 -0.51 18.59 -26.58
C GLY A 316 -0.66 19.03 -28.04
N LEU A 317 -0.10 18.28 -28.99
CA LEU A 317 -0.19 18.57 -30.43
C LEU A 317 -1.61 18.44 -30.98
N GLY A 318 -2.47 17.62 -30.37
CA GLY A 318 -3.90 17.59 -30.68
C GLY A 318 -4.60 18.93 -30.37
N SER A 319 -3.97 19.77 -29.53
CA SER A 319 -4.50 21.07 -29.09
C SER A 319 -3.76 22.28 -29.68
N ASN A 320 -2.49 22.16 -30.10
CA ASN A 320 -1.73 23.24 -30.76
C ASN A 320 -0.48 22.70 -31.47
N LYS A 321 -0.24 23.11 -32.73
CA LYS A 321 0.84 22.59 -33.60
C LYS A 321 2.25 23.15 -33.33
N GLN A 322 2.49 23.83 -32.21
CA GLN A 322 3.82 24.39 -31.93
C GLN A 322 4.80 23.30 -31.52
N GLU A 323 5.97 23.28 -32.16
CA GLU A 323 7.05 22.36 -31.84
C GLU A 323 7.81 22.86 -30.62
N LEU A 324 7.73 22.13 -29.51
CA LEU A 324 8.46 22.44 -28.28
C LEU A 324 9.79 21.71 -28.23
N ASP A 325 10.81 22.39 -27.73
CA ASP A 325 12.11 21.81 -27.39
C ASP A 325 11.97 20.79 -26.22
N PRO A 326 12.30 19.51 -26.45
CA PRO A 326 12.28 18.48 -25.40
C PRO A 326 13.13 18.82 -24.17
N GLN A 327 14.25 19.53 -24.34
CA GLN A 327 15.19 19.78 -23.26
C GLN A 327 14.62 20.80 -22.25
N ASN A 328 14.03 21.87 -22.74
CA ASN A 328 13.27 22.82 -21.93
C ASN A 328 12.10 22.16 -21.21
N ALA A 329 11.41 21.23 -21.89
CA ALA A 329 10.33 20.49 -21.28
C ALA A 329 10.79 19.62 -20.12
N ILE A 330 11.87 18.85 -20.31
CA ILE A 330 12.46 18.03 -19.25
C ILE A 330 12.89 18.88 -18.06
N SER A 331 13.49 20.05 -18.29
CA SER A 331 13.89 20.98 -17.22
C SER A 331 12.69 21.46 -16.41
N HIS A 332 11.65 21.97 -17.08
CA HIS A 332 10.45 22.47 -16.38
C HIS A 332 9.72 21.34 -15.63
N LEU A 333 9.68 20.16 -16.24
CA LEU A 333 9.16 18.97 -15.62
C LEU A 333 9.96 18.63 -14.33
N ARG A 334 11.29 18.70 -14.36
CA ARG A 334 12.16 18.54 -13.18
C ARG A 334 11.89 19.59 -12.10
N ASP A 335 11.60 20.83 -12.48
CA ASP A 335 11.26 21.90 -11.55
C ASP A 335 9.91 21.65 -10.85
N MET A 336 8.94 21.09 -11.57
CA MET A 336 7.64 20.71 -11.01
C MET A 336 7.77 19.56 -10.00
N ASN A 337 8.75 18.68 -10.17
CA ASN A 337 8.99 17.59 -9.23
C ASN A 337 10.47 17.18 -9.21
N ARG A 338 11.18 17.63 -8.17
CA ARG A 338 12.60 17.34 -7.94
C ARG A 338 12.93 15.84 -7.84
N TYR A 339 11.92 14.96 -7.74
CA TYR A 339 12.08 13.50 -7.70
C TYR A 339 11.94 12.82 -9.07
N TRP A 340 11.81 13.58 -10.16
CA TRP A 340 11.83 13.02 -11.50
C TRP A 340 13.26 12.69 -11.92
N ASP A 341 13.64 11.44 -11.69
CA ASP A 341 14.88 10.82 -12.15
C ASP A 341 14.90 10.72 -13.69
N GLU A 342 16.07 10.91 -14.31
CA GLU A 342 16.28 10.76 -15.77
C GLU A 342 15.86 9.37 -16.25
N ASN A 343 15.97 8.35 -15.39
CA ASN A 343 15.50 6.98 -15.66
C ASN A 343 13.99 6.88 -15.90
N ILE A 344 13.21 7.82 -15.35
CA ILE A 344 11.74 7.83 -15.47
C ILE A 344 11.31 8.35 -16.86
N MET A 345 12.11 9.23 -17.46
CA MET A 345 11.88 9.80 -18.80
C MET A 345 12.39 8.88 -19.91
N SER A 346 13.36 8.01 -19.62
CA SER A 346 13.91 7.06 -20.58
C SER A 346 12.90 6.01 -21.07
N PRO A 347 13.09 5.48 -22.29
CA PRO A 347 12.39 4.29 -22.76
C PRO A 347 12.57 3.14 -21.75
N SER A 348 11.51 2.37 -21.52
CA SER A 348 11.54 1.27 -20.56
C SER A 348 10.70 0.11 -21.06
N ILE A 349 10.94 -1.10 -20.55
CA ILE A 349 10.10 -2.27 -20.86
C ILE A 349 9.18 -2.52 -19.68
N ALA A 350 7.86 -2.48 -19.92
CA ALA A 350 6.87 -2.92 -18.95
C ALA A 350 6.57 -4.40 -19.14
N THR A 351 6.55 -5.14 -18.02
CA THR A 351 6.00 -6.49 -18.01
C THR A 351 4.52 -6.42 -17.63
N THR A 352 3.62 -6.58 -18.60
CA THR A 352 2.18 -6.44 -18.33
C THR A 352 1.60 -7.72 -17.75
N THR A 353 0.73 -7.56 -16.75
CA THR A 353 0.07 -8.68 -16.06
C THR A 353 -1.32 -8.25 -15.57
N LEU A 354 -2.24 -9.20 -15.47
CA LEU A 354 -3.47 -8.98 -14.72
C LEU A 354 -3.14 -9.06 -13.23
N HIS A 355 -3.45 -8.00 -12.48
CA HIS A 355 -3.14 -7.98 -11.05
C HIS A 355 -3.96 -9.02 -10.27
N ALA A 356 -3.40 -9.50 -9.17
CA ALA A 356 -3.92 -10.61 -8.38
C ALA A 356 -5.40 -10.46 -8.00
N GLU A 357 -5.86 -9.26 -7.59
CA GLU A 357 -7.26 -9.04 -7.23
C GLU A 357 -8.20 -9.19 -8.43
N LEU A 358 -7.78 -8.73 -9.62
CA LEU A 358 -8.58 -8.83 -10.83
C LEU A 358 -8.66 -10.26 -11.32
N ARG A 359 -7.59 -11.05 -11.13
CA ARG A 359 -7.61 -12.49 -11.42
C ARG A 359 -8.67 -13.20 -10.60
N LEU A 360 -8.75 -12.93 -9.29
CA LEU A 360 -9.79 -13.49 -8.43
C LEU A 360 -11.20 -13.03 -8.84
N ILE A 361 -11.37 -11.74 -9.13
CA ILE A 361 -12.65 -11.20 -9.56
C ILE A 361 -13.11 -11.88 -10.84
N VAL A 362 -12.27 -11.97 -11.86
CA VAL A 362 -12.58 -12.63 -13.15
C VAL A 362 -12.92 -14.10 -12.94
N TYR A 363 -12.14 -14.82 -12.14
CA TYR A 363 -12.39 -16.23 -11.84
C TYR A 363 -13.73 -16.46 -11.13
N LEU A 364 -14.01 -15.70 -10.06
CA LEU A 364 -15.26 -15.78 -9.30
C LEU A 364 -16.48 -15.42 -10.17
N SER A 365 -16.31 -14.39 -10.98
CA SER A 365 -17.26 -13.88 -11.97
C SER A 365 -17.65 -14.98 -12.97
N GLN A 366 -16.67 -15.67 -13.58
CA GLN A 366 -16.93 -16.79 -14.50
C GLN A 366 -17.59 -17.98 -13.80
N ARG A 367 -17.19 -18.29 -12.56
CA ARG A 367 -17.74 -19.42 -11.78
C ARG A 367 -19.20 -19.20 -11.40
N SER A 368 -19.55 -17.98 -11.00
CA SER A 368 -20.93 -17.61 -10.64
C SER A 368 -21.90 -17.85 -11.79
N LEU A 369 -21.51 -17.48 -13.03
CA LEU A 369 -22.34 -17.72 -14.20
C LEU A 369 -22.54 -19.19 -14.55
N ARG A 370 -21.50 -20.02 -14.45
CA ARG A 370 -21.63 -21.46 -14.68
C ARG A 370 -22.61 -22.12 -13.71
N ALA A 371 -22.69 -21.60 -12.48
CA ALA A 371 -23.70 -22.07 -11.53
C ALA A 371 -25.11 -21.61 -11.93
N GLN A 372 -25.29 -20.38 -12.43
CA GLN A 372 -26.61 -19.89 -12.86
C GLN A 372 -27.17 -20.63 -14.08
N SER A 373 -26.32 -21.08 -15.00
CA SER A 373 -26.74 -21.89 -16.16
C SER A 373 -27.32 -23.26 -15.78
N SER A 374 -27.15 -23.70 -14.53
CA SER A 374 -27.64 -25.01 -14.05
C SER A 374 -29.05 -24.97 -13.42
N HIS A 375 -29.89 -24.00 -13.81
CA HIS A 375 -31.31 -23.83 -13.41
C HIS A 375 -31.59 -23.52 -11.93
N ALA A 376 -30.59 -23.48 -11.05
CA ALA A 376 -30.75 -22.93 -9.72
C ALA A 376 -30.72 -21.39 -9.77
N LEU A 377 -31.90 -20.77 -9.82
CA LEU A 377 -32.06 -19.33 -9.61
C LEU A 377 -31.29 -18.93 -8.34
N PRO A 378 -30.31 -18.00 -8.42
CA PRO A 378 -29.72 -17.46 -7.21
C PRO A 378 -30.85 -16.81 -6.42
N SER A 379 -31.05 -17.24 -5.18
CA SER A 379 -31.98 -16.58 -4.27
C SER A 379 -31.67 -15.07 -4.29
N ILE A 380 -32.70 -14.22 -4.38
CA ILE A 380 -32.59 -12.75 -4.41
C ILE A 380 -31.70 -12.19 -3.29
N GLN A 381 -31.47 -12.96 -2.21
CA GLN A 381 -30.50 -12.68 -1.16
C GLN A 381 -29.03 -12.55 -1.65
N ASN A 382 -28.60 -13.24 -2.71
CA ASN A 382 -27.21 -13.19 -3.19
C ASN A 382 -26.82 -11.87 -3.87
N ILE A 383 -27.78 -11.03 -4.30
CA ILE A 383 -27.50 -9.77 -5.00
C ILE A 383 -26.95 -8.70 -4.02
N ARG A 384 -27.19 -8.86 -2.72
CA ARG A 384 -26.69 -7.93 -1.68
C ARG A 384 -25.41 -8.38 -1.01
N ASP A 385 -24.91 -9.56 -1.33
CA ASP A 385 -23.71 -10.07 -0.69
C ASP A 385 -22.47 -9.34 -1.20
N GLN A 386 -21.70 -8.83 -0.25
CA GLN A 386 -20.40 -8.23 -0.53
C GLN A 386 -19.36 -9.34 -0.63
N HIS A 387 -18.56 -9.29 -1.70
CA HIS A 387 -17.49 -10.24 -1.97
C HIS A 387 -16.13 -9.58 -1.68
N PRO A 388 -15.63 -9.69 -0.43
CA PRO A 388 -14.35 -9.12 -0.07
C PRO A 388 -13.20 -9.86 -0.77
N ILE A 389 -12.27 -9.09 -1.35
CA ILE A 389 -11.01 -9.55 -1.90
C ILE A 389 -9.90 -8.96 -1.03
N GLY A 390 -9.22 -9.82 -0.26
CA GLY A 390 -8.08 -9.40 0.53
C GLY A 390 -6.83 -9.32 -0.33
N CYS A 391 -5.96 -8.34 -0.07
CA CYS A 391 -4.78 -8.11 -0.89
C CYS A 391 -3.55 -7.82 -0.02
N SER A 392 -2.40 -8.38 -0.39
CA SER A 392 -1.12 -8.13 0.30
C SER A 392 -0.64 -6.68 0.14
N LYS A 393 -1.17 -5.98 -0.85
CA LYS A 393 -1.04 -4.53 -1.06
C LYS A 393 -2.41 -3.98 -1.40
N ARG A 394 -2.66 -2.71 -1.08
CA ARG A 394 -3.87 -2.02 -1.52
C ARG A 394 -4.02 -2.10 -3.05
N SER A 395 -5.24 -2.00 -3.55
CA SER A 395 -5.48 -2.04 -4.98
C SER A 395 -4.93 -0.81 -5.69
N CYS A 396 -4.46 -0.99 -6.91
CA CYS A 396 -4.05 0.12 -7.77
C CYS A 396 -5.27 0.82 -8.36
N LEU A 397 -5.04 1.97 -9.01
CA LEU A 397 -6.11 2.72 -9.67
C LEU A 397 -6.87 1.90 -10.72
N VAL A 398 -6.14 1.21 -11.60
CA VAL A 398 -6.72 0.40 -12.68
C VAL A 398 -7.58 -0.73 -12.11
N CYS A 399 -7.11 -1.40 -11.05
CA CYS A 399 -7.88 -2.45 -10.38
C CYS A 399 -9.15 -1.91 -9.75
N THR A 400 -9.07 -0.74 -9.11
CA THR A 400 -10.21 -0.08 -8.47
C THR A 400 -11.28 0.26 -9.52
N TRP A 401 -10.91 0.94 -10.61
CA TRP A 401 -11.86 1.30 -11.66
C TRP A 401 -12.41 0.10 -12.41
N THR A 402 -11.61 -0.93 -12.64
CA THR A 402 -12.13 -2.14 -13.27
C THR A 402 -13.14 -2.83 -12.36
N MET A 403 -12.86 -2.93 -11.07
CA MET A 403 -13.79 -3.49 -10.10
C MET A 403 -15.12 -2.71 -10.09
N GLU A 404 -15.07 -1.38 -10.14
CA GLU A 404 -16.28 -0.53 -10.27
C GLU A 404 -17.10 -0.89 -11.52
N GLU A 405 -16.44 -1.03 -12.69
CA GLU A 405 -17.13 -1.38 -13.94
C GLU A 405 -17.69 -2.81 -13.90
N ILE A 406 -16.95 -3.78 -13.37
CA ILE A 406 -17.46 -5.16 -13.20
C ILE A 406 -18.65 -5.18 -12.24
N ASN A 407 -18.59 -4.45 -11.12
CA ASN A 407 -19.70 -4.37 -10.17
C ASN A 407 -20.95 -3.77 -10.82
N LYS A 408 -20.80 -2.75 -11.68
CA LYS A 408 -21.92 -2.17 -12.44
C LYS A 408 -22.52 -3.17 -13.43
N LEU A 409 -21.68 -3.92 -14.15
CA LEU A 409 -22.12 -4.89 -15.16
C LEU A 409 -22.78 -6.14 -14.57
N THR A 410 -22.26 -6.62 -13.43
CA THR A 410 -22.69 -7.89 -12.83
C THR A 410 -23.68 -7.73 -11.70
N HIS A 411 -23.81 -6.52 -11.14
CA HIS A 411 -24.47 -6.25 -9.87
C HIS A 411 -23.89 -7.02 -8.66
N ILE A 412 -22.69 -7.62 -8.80
CA ILE A 412 -21.95 -8.24 -7.71
C ILE A 412 -21.11 -7.17 -7.03
N THR A 413 -21.11 -7.11 -5.70
CA THR A 413 -20.33 -6.10 -4.97
C THR A 413 -18.96 -6.64 -4.56
N TYR A 414 -18.00 -6.66 -5.50
CA TYR A 414 -16.60 -6.91 -5.15
C TYR A 414 -16.00 -5.68 -4.47
N LEU A 415 -15.19 -5.90 -3.43
CA LEU A 415 -14.50 -4.81 -2.72
C LEU A 415 -13.19 -5.26 -2.08
N THR A 416 -12.23 -4.35 -1.99
CA THR A 416 -10.95 -4.55 -1.31
C THR A 416 -10.82 -3.61 -0.11
N ALA A 417 -9.75 -3.75 0.69
CA ALA A 417 -9.54 -2.90 1.86
C ALA A 417 -9.38 -1.41 1.53
N GLY A 418 -9.06 -1.11 0.27
CA GLY A 418 -9.02 0.23 -0.30
C GLY A 418 -7.98 0.34 -1.40
N SER A 419 -7.93 1.52 -2.02
CA SER A 419 -6.97 1.85 -3.06
C SER A 419 -5.75 2.58 -2.47
N HIS A 420 -4.56 2.39 -3.04
CA HIS A 420 -3.44 3.32 -2.85
C HIS A 420 -3.35 4.35 -3.98
N THR A 421 -4.35 4.38 -4.87
CA THR A 421 -4.54 5.37 -5.96
C THR A 421 -3.45 5.40 -7.02
N GLY A 422 -2.40 4.60 -6.82
CA GLY A 422 -1.20 4.59 -7.64
C GLY A 422 -1.47 3.89 -8.96
N VAL A 423 -0.73 4.32 -9.97
CA VAL A 423 -0.87 3.84 -11.33
C VAL A 423 0.35 3.01 -11.70
N TYR A 424 0.14 1.84 -12.28
CA TYR A 424 1.23 0.93 -12.66
C TYR A 424 1.16 0.64 -14.16
N ALA A 425 2.19 1.03 -14.90
CA ALA A 425 2.30 0.76 -16.34
C ALA A 425 2.36 -0.75 -16.67
N THR A 426 2.58 -1.60 -15.66
CA THR A 426 2.53 -3.06 -15.73
C THR A 426 1.10 -3.63 -15.70
N SER A 427 0.07 -2.78 -15.57
CA SER A 427 -1.32 -3.26 -15.59
C SER A 427 -1.71 -3.66 -17.00
N ALA A 428 -2.21 -4.88 -17.18
CA ALA A 428 -2.81 -5.31 -18.43
C ALA A 428 -4.22 -4.74 -18.61
N VAL A 429 -4.60 -4.43 -19.85
CA VAL A 429 -5.98 -4.17 -20.25
C VAL A 429 -6.74 -5.48 -20.15
N ILE A 430 -7.86 -5.45 -19.42
CA ILE A 430 -8.75 -6.60 -19.35
C ILE A 430 -9.41 -6.83 -20.71
N GLY A 431 -9.25 -8.06 -21.21
CA GLY A 431 -9.94 -8.54 -22.40
C GLY A 431 -11.39 -8.91 -22.10
N PRO A 432 -12.11 -9.49 -23.08
CA PRO A 432 -13.43 -10.05 -22.87
C PRO A 432 -13.47 -11.04 -21.70
N ILE A 433 -14.43 -10.85 -20.79
CA ILE A 433 -14.70 -11.79 -19.70
C ILE A 433 -15.87 -12.67 -20.15
N MET A 434 -15.58 -13.92 -20.53
CA MET A 434 -16.60 -14.84 -21.02
C MET A 434 -17.79 -14.93 -20.05
N GLY A 435 -18.99 -14.68 -20.58
CA GLY A 435 -20.26 -14.70 -19.86
C GLY A 435 -20.67 -13.37 -19.20
N ILE A 436 -19.72 -12.52 -18.78
CA ILE A 436 -20.03 -11.26 -18.07
C ILE A 436 -19.88 -10.05 -18.97
N ASP A 437 -18.76 -10.01 -19.69
CA ASP A 437 -18.42 -8.94 -20.59
C ASP A 437 -17.80 -9.52 -21.86
N PRO A 438 -18.58 -10.28 -22.66
CA PRO A 438 -18.08 -10.93 -23.87
C PRO A 438 -17.61 -9.93 -24.92
N SER A 439 -18.07 -8.67 -24.85
CA SER A 439 -17.66 -7.58 -25.74
C SER A 439 -16.40 -6.84 -25.25
N GLY A 440 -15.93 -7.09 -24.03
CA GLY A 440 -14.80 -6.37 -23.43
C GLY A 440 -15.10 -4.89 -23.14
N ASN A 441 -16.37 -4.54 -22.91
CA ASN A 441 -16.84 -3.20 -22.60
C ASN A 441 -16.22 -2.64 -21.31
N CYS A 442 -16.00 -3.48 -20.30
CA CYS A 442 -15.32 -3.12 -19.06
C CYS A 442 -13.89 -2.61 -19.35
N GLY A 443 -13.10 -3.39 -20.08
CA GLY A 443 -11.74 -3.01 -20.47
C GLY A 443 -11.71 -1.76 -21.36
N GLN A 444 -12.73 -1.56 -22.21
CA GLN A 444 -12.90 -0.35 -23.02
C GLN A 444 -13.24 0.88 -22.17
N SER A 445 -14.17 0.75 -21.22
CA SER A 445 -14.60 1.82 -20.30
C SER A 445 -13.43 2.31 -19.45
N VAL A 446 -12.70 1.38 -18.81
CA VAL A 446 -11.52 1.70 -17.99
C VAL A 446 -10.42 2.33 -18.84
N PHE A 447 -10.18 1.81 -20.05
CA PHE A 447 -9.18 2.38 -20.94
C PHE A 447 -9.53 3.82 -21.32
N LYS A 448 -10.79 4.09 -21.71
CA LYS A 448 -11.27 5.43 -22.01
C LYS A 448 -11.08 6.38 -20.82
N ARG A 449 -11.45 5.94 -19.61
CA ARG A 449 -11.26 6.74 -18.39
C ARG A 449 -9.78 7.09 -18.15
N ILE A 450 -8.86 6.17 -18.43
CA ILE A 450 -7.41 6.43 -18.35
C ILE A 450 -6.95 7.42 -19.42
N LEU A 451 -7.43 7.29 -20.67
CA LEU A 451 -7.14 8.24 -21.74
C LEU A 451 -7.60 9.64 -21.36
N ASP A 452 -8.86 9.81 -20.99
CA ASP A 452 -9.45 11.10 -20.62
C ASP A 452 -8.69 11.76 -19.45
N THR A 453 -8.36 10.96 -18.42
CA THR A 453 -7.61 11.45 -17.25
C THR A 453 -6.19 11.87 -17.63
N SER A 454 -5.50 11.06 -18.43
CA SER A 454 -4.14 11.34 -18.88
C SER A 454 -4.08 12.53 -19.83
N GLN A 455 -5.13 12.76 -20.63
CA GLN A 455 -5.25 13.93 -21.48
C GLN A 455 -5.33 15.21 -20.63
N GLN A 456 -6.20 15.24 -19.63
CA GLN A 456 -6.32 16.37 -18.71
C GLN A 456 -4.99 16.67 -17.98
N VAL A 457 -4.29 15.62 -17.54
CA VAL A 457 -2.97 15.74 -16.90
C VAL A 457 -1.93 16.24 -17.90
N GLY A 458 -1.87 15.64 -19.09
CA GLY A 458 -0.93 16.00 -20.16
C GLY A 458 -1.09 17.46 -20.61
N GLU A 459 -2.33 17.93 -20.81
CA GLU A 459 -2.61 19.32 -21.15
C GLU A 459 -2.16 20.29 -20.05
N ARG A 460 -2.35 19.95 -18.77
CA ARG A 460 -1.87 20.77 -17.65
C ARG A 460 -0.34 20.86 -17.63
N LEU A 461 0.33 19.75 -17.92
CA LEU A 461 1.79 19.72 -18.03
C LEU A 461 2.29 20.48 -19.27
N TYR A 462 1.51 20.51 -20.36
CA TYR A 462 1.89 21.16 -21.62
C TYR A 462 1.63 22.68 -21.64
N LYS A 463 0.59 23.16 -20.96
CA LYS A 463 0.14 24.57 -20.99
C LYS A 463 1.22 25.62 -20.67
N PRO A 464 2.12 25.44 -19.69
CA PRO A 464 3.16 26.43 -19.39
C PRO A 464 4.02 26.77 -20.61
N PHE A 465 4.34 25.77 -21.44
CA PHE A 465 5.24 25.94 -22.58
C PHE A 465 4.64 26.75 -23.75
N VAL A 466 3.32 26.73 -23.91
CA VAL A 466 2.62 27.49 -24.96
C VAL A 466 2.50 28.97 -24.59
N LYS A 467 2.41 29.28 -23.29
CA LYS A 467 2.26 30.67 -22.83
C LYS A 467 3.57 31.45 -22.93
N ASP A 468 4.69 30.82 -22.60
CA ASP A 468 6.02 31.48 -22.65
C ASP A 468 6.49 31.78 -24.08
N SER A 469 6.02 31.00 -25.07
CA SER A 469 6.32 31.25 -26.48
C SER A 469 5.44 32.35 -27.10
N ALA A 470 4.32 32.72 -26.47
CA ALA A 470 3.44 33.81 -26.90
C ALA A 470 3.77 35.15 -26.22
N SER A 471 4.24 35.16 -24.96
CA SER A 471 4.57 36.38 -24.21
C SER A 471 5.92 36.99 -24.58
N ASN A 472 6.80 36.25 -25.26
CA ASN A 472 8.10 36.75 -25.72
C ASN A 472 8.03 37.67 -26.96
N LYS A 473 6.83 38.01 -27.43
CA LYS A 473 6.63 39.09 -28.41
C LYS A 473 6.35 40.42 -27.70
N GLY A 474 7.42 41.12 -27.32
CA GLY A 474 7.46 42.57 -27.51
C GLY A 474 6.93 43.50 -26.40
N HIS A 475 6.86 43.09 -25.14
CA HIS A 475 6.85 44.07 -24.06
C HIS A 475 8.24 44.21 -23.45
N LYS A 476 9.05 45.10 -24.05
CA LYS A 476 10.10 45.80 -23.31
C LYS A 476 9.40 46.53 -22.17
N HIS A 477 9.37 45.93 -20.98
CA HIS A 477 9.04 46.66 -19.78
C HIS A 477 10.06 47.79 -19.65
N LYS A 478 9.60 49.02 -19.89
CA LYS A 478 10.30 50.21 -19.41
C LYS A 478 10.36 50.06 -17.90
N ASN A 479 11.57 50.10 -17.36
CA ASN A 479 11.82 50.33 -15.96
C ASN A 479 11.13 51.66 -15.59
N SER A 480 10.00 51.60 -14.88
CA SER A 480 9.56 52.71 -14.07
C SER A 480 10.12 52.47 -12.67
N GLU A 481 11.20 53.17 -12.39
CA GLU A 481 11.60 53.56 -11.04
C GLU A 481 10.39 54.22 -10.38
N ASP A 482 9.89 53.61 -9.29
CA ASP A 482 9.55 54.30 -8.04
C ASP A 482 8.65 53.47 -7.11
N PHE A 483 8.97 53.59 -5.82
CA PHE A 483 8.29 53.13 -4.60
C PHE A 483 8.62 51.76 -3.99
N THR A 484 9.75 51.75 -3.27
CA THR A 484 9.86 51.48 -1.82
C THR A 484 8.69 50.79 -1.10
N SER A 485 8.92 49.54 -0.69
CA SER A 485 8.67 48.98 0.66
C SER A 485 9.27 47.55 0.64
N GLY A 486 10.40 47.24 1.26
CA GLY A 486 10.76 47.45 2.66
C GLY A 486 10.75 46.07 3.33
N SER A 487 11.89 45.36 3.32
CA SER A 487 12.35 44.34 4.28
C SER A 487 13.66 43.73 3.76
N ASP A 488 14.76 44.04 4.43
CA ASP A 488 16.13 43.73 4.05
C ASP A 488 16.48 42.23 3.99
N PRO A 489 17.43 41.84 3.12
CA PRO A 489 18.11 40.57 3.13
C PRO A 489 19.49 40.68 3.80
N ASP A 490 19.86 39.71 4.64
CA ASP A 490 21.25 39.51 5.05
C ASP A 490 21.49 38.03 5.38
N GLY A 491 22.64 37.52 4.90
CA GLY A 491 23.39 36.50 5.65
C GLY A 491 23.68 35.19 4.93
N GLU A 492 24.63 35.24 4.02
CA GLU A 492 25.37 34.11 3.43
C GLU A 492 26.09 33.21 4.47
N GLY A 493 26.57 32.03 4.05
CA GLY A 493 27.88 31.55 4.52
C GLY A 493 28.10 30.08 4.90
N GLY A 494 28.01 29.16 3.92
CA GLY A 494 28.95 28.03 3.70
C GLY A 494 29.00 26.82 4.67
N PRO A 495 29.94 25.86 4.45
CA PRO A 495 30.58 25.50 3.18
C PRO A 495 30.47 24.01 2.85
N ASP A 496 30.53 23.75 1.54
CA ASP A 496 30.97 22.50 0.94
C ASP A 496 32.47 22.30 1.19
N LYS A 497 32.87 21.11 1.67
CA LYS A 497 34.26 20.61 1.55
C LYS A 497 34.25 19.10 1.31
N SER A 498 34.80 18.79 0.16
CA SER A 498 35.15 17.49 -0.39
C SER A 498 36.19 16.72 0.43
N ALA A 499 36.08 15.40 0.30
CA ALA A 499 37.13 14.38 0.27
C ALA A 499 38.21 14.35 1.37
N ARG A 500 38.17 13.29 2.20
CA ARG A 500 39.36 12.50 2.54
C ARG A 500 39.00 11.02 2.65
N LYS A 501 39.58 10.23 1.73
CA LYS A 501 39.89 8.81 1.92
C LYS A 501 40.77 8.67 3.16
N TYR A 502 40.50 7.69 4.01
CA TYR A 502 41.53 7.02 4.79
C TYR A 502 41.19 5.53 4.86
N ASP A 503 42.01 4.76 4.17
CA ASP A 503 42.23 3.34 4.39
C ASP A 503 42.66 3.10 5.83
N PHE A 504 42.19 2.00 6.40
CA PHE A 504 42.93 1.32 7.44
C PHE A 504 42.87 -0.18 7.16
N GLU A 505 43.83 -0.65 6.38
CA GLU A 505 44.16 -2.07 6.26
C GLU A 505 44.74 -2.60 7.58
N SER A 506 44.39 -3.86 7.80
CA SER A 506 44.91 -4.87 8.72
C SER A 506 46.42 -4.87 8.98
N HIS A 507 46.82 -5.31 10.18
CA HIS A 507 47.86 -6.31 10.56
C HIS A 507 47.75 -6.44 12.11
N VAL A 508 47.41 -7.55 12.79
CA VAL A 508 47.87 -8.95 12.83
C VAL A 508 49.34 -9.13 13.21
N ARG A 509 49.54 -9.84 14.35
CA ARG A 509 50.71 -10.57 14.90
C ARG A 509 51.73 -9.76 15.72
N GLN A 510 51.79 -9.97 17.04
CA GLN A 510 52.38 -11.08 17.82
C GLN A 510 53.84 -10.82 18.18
N ARG A 511 54.11 -10.79 19.49
CA ARG A 511 55.22 -11.38 20.26
C ARG A 511 54.79 -11.22 21.73
N GLN A 512 54.79 -12.23 22.59
CA GLN A 512 55.62 -13.45 22.60
C GLN A 512 55.06 -14.64 21.81
#